data_AF-A0A3D3P3B6-F1
#
_entry.id   AF-A0A3D3P3B6-F1
#
_cell.length_a   1.000
_cell.length_b   1.000
_cell.length_c   1.000
_cell.angle_alpha   90.00
_cell.angle_beta   90.00
_cell.angle_gamma   90.00
#
_symmetry.space_group_name_H-M   'P 1'
#
loop_
_entity.id
_entity.type
_entity.pdbx_description
1 polymer ?
#
loop_
_entity_poly.entity_id
_entity_poly.type
_entity_poly.pdbx_seq_one_letter_code
_entity_poly.pdbx_strand_id
1 'polypeptide(L)'
;MVMRQDHEKMFTNKKLIEIARSLPQPDDYFNGVDWGGEILPREIVSFCRMAQDHRTSGWDGISAKAGRYDQHSRYVLLVALEGNGSMGVETNTRQIHKEEAHLLFPHQIHYYIDLPEKFTWLYVTFDLEGPARQILELWRSGGRKMNDHAMSLLVEFLTEFQKGDGLQSSIALGKVFEAMETAESAQNKAEPDTDLVAQIKKYVMENLEDDLAMPALSRAMGVSE
;
A
#
# COMPACT_ATOMS: atom_id res chain seq x y z
N MET A 1 43.74 25.80 19.39
CA MET A 1 42.58 25.05 18.86
C MET A 1 41.81 24.28 19.94
N VAL A 2 42.43 23.93 21.08
CA VAL A 2 41.80 23.18 22.20
C VAL A 2 40.69 23.98 22.94
N MET A 3 40.91 25.27 23.21
CA MET A 3 39.95 26.13 23.94
C MET A 3 38.55 26.23 23.29
N ARG A 4 38.45 26.13 21.96
CA ARG A 4 37.17 26.30 21.24
C ARG A 4 36.26 25.08 21.41
N GLN A 5 36.85 23.88 21.41
CA GLN A 5 36.13 22.63 21.65
C GLN A 5 35.66 22.49 23.10
N ASP A 6 36.45 22.98 24.06
CA ASP A 6 36.08 22.94 25.48
C ASP A 6 34.93 23.91 25.80
N HIS A 7 34.92 25.10 25.20
CA HIS A 7 33.81 26.06 25.33
C HIS A 7 32.51 25.57 24.67
N GLU A 8 32.58 24.96 23.48
CA GLU A 8 31.39 24.38 22.82
C GLU A 8 30.79 23.21 23.62
N LYS A 9 31.64 22.32 24.18
CA LYS A 9 31.23 21.21 25.06
C LYS A 9 30.58 21.70 26.35
N MET A 10 31.11 22.76 26.95
CA MET A 10 30.56 23.33 28.18
C MET A 10 29.21 24.01 27.94
N PHE A 11 29.04 24.66 26.78
CA PHE A 11 27.79 25.28 26.36
C PHE A 11 26.68 24.25 26.07
N THR A 12 27.03 23.14 25.40
CA THR A 12 26.08 22.04 25.14
C THR A 12 25.63 21.34 26.42
N ASN A 13 26.54 21.10 27.36
CA ASN A 13 26.19 20.48 28.64
C ASN A 13 25.30 21.39 29.50
N LYS A 14 25.59 22.69 29.54
CA LYS A 14 24.75 23.65 30.27
C LYS A 14 23.32 23.71 29.71
N LYS A 15 23.17 23.77 28.39
CA LYS A 15 21.87 23.75 27.71
C LYS A 15 21.11 22.44 27.98
N LEU A 16 21.80 21.30 27.98
CA LEU A 16 21.21 20.01 28.33
C LEU A 16 20.68 20.00 29.77
N ILE A 17 21.47 20.50 30.73
CA ILE A 17 21.07 20.58 32.14
C ILE A 17 19.83 21.48 32.31
N GLU A 18 19.80 22.62 31.62
CA GLU A 18 18.65 23.54 31.66
C GLU A 18 17.39 22.87 31.11
N ILE A 19 17.47 22.19 29.96
CA ILE A 19 16.33 21.44 29.38
C ILE A 19 15.88 20.33 30.32
N ALA A 20 16.81 19.51 30.83
CA ALA A 20 16.48 18.39 31.70
C ALA A 20 15.81 18.84 33.01
N ARG A 21 16.24 19.97 33.57
CA ARG A 21 15.64 20.56 34.78
C ARG A 21 14.28 21.21 34.53
N SER A 22 13.94 21.51 33.28
CA SER A 22 12.64 22.09 32.89
C SER A 22 11.56 21.03 32.67
N LEU A 23 11.91 19.74 32.69
CA LEU A 23 10.95 18.65 32.56
C LEU A 23 10.01 18.61 33.77
N PRO A 24 8.69 18.45 33.57
CA PRO A 24 7.76 18.28 34.67
C PRO A 24 7.99 16.94 35.41
N GLN A 25 7.48 16.84 36.63
CA GLN A 25 7.35 15.53 37.28
C GLN A 25 6.34 14.68 36.50
N PRO A 26 6.54 13.36 36.37
CA PRO A 26 5.56 12.49 35.73
C PRO A 26 4.21 12.53 36.44
N ASP A 27 3.14 12.74 35.68
CA ASP A 27 1.77 12.61 36.17
C ASP A 27 1.43 11.13 36.47
N ASP A 28 2.05 10.21 35.73
CA ASP A 28 1.96 8.76 35.90
C ASP A 28 3.34 8.12 35.62
N TYR A 29 3.80 7.26 36.52
CA TYR A 29 5.07 6.54 36.38
C TYR A 29 4.93 5.18 35.66
N PHE A 30 3.70 4.72 35.44
CA PHE A 30 3.42 3.44 34.78
C PHE A 30 3.08 3.61 33.30
N ASN A 31 2.63 4.80 32.89
CA ASN A 31 2.31 5.14 31.51
C ASN A 31 3.27 6.23 31.03
N GLY A 32 4.28 5.83 30.26
CA GLY A 32 5.28 6.74 29.68
C GLY A 32 4.83 7.36 28.35
N VAL A 33 5.73 8.15 27.74
CA VAL A 33 5.56 8.59 26.36
C VAL A 33 5.69 7.37 25.46
N ASP A 34 4.57 6.98 24.84
CA ASP A 34 4.48 5.86 23.91
C ASP A 34 4.33 6.37 22.48
N TRP A 35 4.77 5.58 21.52
CA TRP A 35 4.56 5.82 20.10
C TRP A 35 3.09 5.55 19.72
N GLY A 36 2.34 4.80 20.53
CA GLY A 36 0.90 4.63 20.34
C GLY A 36 0.56 3.88 19.05
N GLY A 37 -0.36 4.42 18.25
CA GLY A 37 -0.88 3.82 17.02
C GLY A 37 -0.05 4.05 15.76
N GLU A 38 1.19 4.54 15.88
CA GLU A 38 2.07 4.88 14.75
C GLU A 38 2.23 3.72 13.76
N ILE A 39 2.23 4.07 12.48
CA ILE A 39 2.36 3.10 11.39
C ILE A 39 3.85 2.94 11.09
N LEU A 40 4.44 1.80 11.47
CA LEU A 40 5.86 1.50 11.24
C LEU A 40 6.06 0.24 10.38
N PRO A 41 6.01 0.37 9.05
CA PRO A 41 6.22 -0.73 8.12
C PRO A 41 7.63 -1.34 8.22
N ARG A 42 7.71 -2.66 8.15
CA ARG A 42 8.96 -3.43 8.19
C ARG A 42 9.19 -4.17 6.89
N GLU A 43 10.41 -4.67 6.69
CA GLU A 43 10.78 -5.48 5.53
C GLU A 43 10.38 -4.81 4.20
N ILE A 44 10.59 -3.49 4.14
CA ILE A 44 10.15 -2.65 3.02
C ILE A 44 10.95 -3.01 1.77
N VAL A 45 10.25 -3.31 0.70
CA VAL A 45 10.82 -3.45 -0.65
C VAL A 45 10.09 -2.47 -1.55
N SER A 46 10.84 -1.57 -2.19
CA SER A 46 10.28 -0.60 -3.12
C SER A 46 10.90 -0.73 -4.51
N PHE A 47 10.06 -0.72 -5.53
CA PHE A 47 10.47 -0.78 -6.92
C PHE A 47 9.43 -0.09 -7.82
N CYS A 48 9.88 0.38 -8.97
CA CYS A 48 9.00 0.92 -10.00
C CYS A 48 8.81 -0.10 -11.12
N ARG A 49 7.65 -0.06 -11.77
CA ARG A 49 7.40 -0.74 -13.05
C ARG A 49 6.99 0.27 -14.10
N MET A 50 7.50 0.05 -15.31
CA MET A 50 7.19 0.82 -16.50
C MET A 50 6.68 -0.10 -17.61
N ALA A 51 6.00 0.49 -18.60
CA ALA A 51 5.44 -0.26 -19.73
C ALA A 51 6.46 -1.12 -20.51
N GLN A 52 7.76 -0.78 -20.46
CA GLN A 52 8.82 -1.57 -21.12
C GLN A 52 9.09 -2.89 -20.39
N ASP A 53 8.92 -2.93 -19.06
CA ASP A 53 9.16 -4.14 -18.25
C ASP A 53 8.20 -5.28 -18.63
N HIS A 54 6.99 -4.95 -19.09
CA HIS A 54 6.01 -5.93 -19.58
C HIS A 54 6.36 -6.54 -20.94
N ARG A 55 7.26 -5.93 -21.71
CA ARG A 55 7.57 -6.37 -23.08
C ARG A 55 8.84 -7.22 -23.17
N THR A 56 9.76 -7.14 -22.20
CA THR A 56 11.14 -7.65 -22.37
C THR A 56 11.63 -8.67 -21.34
N SER A 57 10.96 -8.87 -20.21
CA SER A 57 11.50 -9.72 -19.13
C SER A 57 10.50 -10.76 -18.62
N GLY A 58 10.15 -11.77 -19.43
CA GLY A 58 9.55 -13.05 -19.02
C GLY A 58 8.27 -13.02 -18.16
N TRP A 59 7.75 -11.83 -17.89
CA TRP A 59 6.53 -11.57 -17.16
C TRP A 59 5.41 -11.51 -18.22
N ASP A 60 5.04 -12.68 -18.73
CA ASP A 60 3.72 -12.88 -19.32
C ASP A 60 2.75 -12.61 -18.17
N GLY A 61 2.30 -11.35 -18.10
CA GLY A 61 2.00 -10.70 -16.85
C GLY A 61 0.80 -11.28 -16.13
N ILE A 62 0.74 -10.99 -14.84
CA ILE A 62 -0.43 -11.20 -14.00
C ILE A 62 -1.56 -10.36 -14.58
N SER A 63 -2.25 -10.97 -15.52
CA SER A 63 -3.24 -10.37 -16.36
C SER A 63 -4.37 -11.36 -16.50
N ALA A 64 -5.60 -10.84 -16.43
CA ALA A 64 -6.79 -11.61 -16.74
C ALA A 64 -6.67 -12.32 -18.10
N LYS A 65 -6.07 -11.64 -19.10
CA LYS A 65 -5.90 -12.15 -20.46
C LYS A 65 -4.95 -13.35 -20.55
N ALA A 66 -4.04 -13.48 -19.59
CA ALA A 66 -3.10 -14.60 -19.50
C ALA A 66 -3.54 -15.67 -18.48
N GLY A 67 -4.69 -15.49 -17.81
CA GLY A 67 -5.17 -16.39 -16.76
C GLY A 67 -4.27 -16.44 -15.51
N ARG A 68 -3.46 -15.41 -15.29
CA ARG A 68 -2.49 -15.35 -14.18
C ARG A 68 -2.93 -14.32 -13.15
N TYR A 69 -2.95 -14.74 -11.88
CA TYR A 69 -3.26 -13.92 -10.72
C TYR A 69 -2.08 -13.95 -9.74
N ASP A 70 -1.94 -12.90 -8.94
CA ASP A 70 -0.94 -12.82 -7.88
C ASP A 70 -1.58 -12.92 -6.51
N GLN A 71 -0.77 -13.35 -5.56
CA GLN A 71 -1.06 -13.31 -4.15
C GLN A 71 0.26 -13.19 -3.39
N HIS A 72 0.34 -12.23 -2.47
CA HIS A 72 1.52 -12.03 -1.64
C HIS A 72 1.17 -12.15 -0.16
N SER A 73 2.11 -12.59 0.67
CA SER A 73 1.94 -12.63 2.13
C SER A 73 2.13 -11.27 2.80
N ARG A 74 2.43 -10.22 2.02
CA ARG A 74 2.75 -8.86 2.47
C ARG A 74 1.72 -7.87 1.96
N TYR A 75 1.66 -6.71 2.59
CA TYR A 75 0.95 -5.57 2.02
C TYR A 75 1.65 -5.11 0.75
N VAL A 76 0.88 -4.63 -0.23
CA VAL A 76 1.41 -3.96 -1.42
C VAL A 76 0.70 -2.63 -1.59
N LEU A 77 1.45 -1.54 -1.42
CA LEU A 77 1.04 -0.20 -1.81
C LEU A 77 1.43 0.02 -3.27
N LEU A 78 0.43 0.23 -4.12
CA LEU A 78 0.59 0.62 -5.52
C LEU A 78 0.28 2.10 -5.64
N VAL A 79 1.21 2.91 -6.17
CA VAL A 79 0.99 4.32 -6.48
C VAL A 79 1.11 4.55 -7.98
N ALA A 80 0.04 5.03 -8.61
CA ALA A 80 0.02 5.30 -10.03
C ALA A 80 0.55 6.71 -10.34
N LEU A 81 1.85 6.85 -10.58
CA LEU A 81 2.48 8.15 -10.85
C LEU A 81 2.19 8.64 -12.28
N GLU A 82 2.04 7.70 -13.23
CA GLU A 82 1.66 7.95 -14.62
C GLU A 82 0.84 6.77 -15.15
N GLY A 83 -0.14 7.06 -16.01
CA GLY A 83 -0.95 6.05 -16.69
C GLY A 83 -2.14 5.59 -15.84
N ASN A 84 -3.30 5.45 -16.49
CA ASN A 84 -4.52 4.92 -15.89
C ASN A 84 -4.70 3.46 -16.33
N GLY A 85 -5.23 2.62 -15.46
CA GLY A 85 -5.49 1.22 -15.77
C GLY A 85 -6.58 0.64 -14.87
N SER A 86 -6.69 -0.68 -14.87
CA SER A 86 -7.63 -1.37 -13.98
C SER A 86 -7.07 -2.69 -13.47
N MET A 87 -7.48 -3.04 -12.25
CA MET A 87 -7.03 -4.24 -11.56
C MET A 87 -8.24 -4.94 -10.95
N GLY A 88 -8.34 -6.24 -11.16
CA GLY A 88 -9.21 -7.10 -10.38
C GLY A 88 -8.59 -7.32 -9.01
N VAL A 89 -9.35 -7.11 -7.94
CA VAL A 89 -8.99 -7.43 -6.57
C VAL A 89 -10.13 -8.24 -5.98
N GLU A 90 -9.86 -9.50 -5.67
CA GLU A 90 -10.88 -10.47 -5.26
C GLU A 90 -12.02 -10.52 -6.30
N THR A 91 -13.22 -10.12 -5.87
CA THR A 91 -14.43 -10.10 -6.68
C THR A 91 -14.72 -8.75 -7.30
N ASN A 92 -13.90 -7.72 -7.07
CA ASN A 92 -14.17 -6.36 -7.51
C ASN A 92 -13.16 -5.89 -8.55
N THR A 93 -13.62 -5.10 -9.50
CA THR A 93 -12.73 -4.33 -10.39
C THR A 93 -12.47 -2.96 -9.79
N ARG A 94 -11.20 -2.60 -9.67
CA ARG A 94 -10.75 -1.26 -9.26
C ARG A 94 -10.20 -0.51 -10.47
N GLN A 95 -10.72 0.69 -10.69
CA GLN A 95 -10.09 1.64 -11.61
C GLN A 95 -8.90 2.28 -10.89
N ILE A 96 -7.77 2.35 -11.59
CA ILE A 96 -6.54 2.95 -11.11
C ILE A 96 -6.29 4.20 -11.94
N HIS A 97 -6.39 5.37 -11.32
CA HIS A 97 -6.06 6.62 -11.97
C HIS A 97 -4.70 7.13 -11.51
N LYS A 98 -4.08 7.94 -12.37
CA LYS A 98 -2.92 8.75 -12.01
C LYS A 98 -3.18 9.51 -10.71
N GLU A 99 -2.14 9.60 -9.87
CA GLU A 99 -2.16 10.24 -8.54
C GLU A 99 -3.05 9.53 -7.52
N GLU A 100 -3.41 8.27 -7.76
CA GLU A 100 -4.04 7.42 -6.75
C GLU A 100 -3.06 6.41 -6.17
N ALA A 101 -3.25 6.11 -4.88
CA ALA A 101 -2.61 5.00 -4.20
C ALA A 101 -3.66 3.93 -3.86
N HIS A 102 -3.30 2.68 -4.09
CA HIS A 102 -4.14 1.51 -3.82
C HIS A 102 -3.37 0.58 -2.89
N LEU A 103 -4.04 0.12 -1.82
CA LEU A 103 -3.47 -0.86 -0.92
C LEU A 103 -4.09 -2.24 -1.18
N LEU A 104 -3.21 -3.21 -1.39
CA LEU A 104 -3.52 -4.63 -1.43
C LEU A 104 -3.08 -5.26 -0.12
N PHE A 105 -3.98 -6.03 0.47
CA PHE A 105 -3.75 -6.68 1.75
C PHE A 105 -3.07 -8.04 1.54
N PRO A 106 -2.35 -8.54 2.56
CA PRO A 106 -1.85 -9.90 2.55
C PRO A 106 -2.94 -10.89 2.13
N HIS A 107 -2.54 -11.82 1.27
CA HIS A 107 -3.36 -12.88 0.74
C HIS A 107 -4.51 -12.47 -0.18
N GLN A 108 -4.62 -11.19 -0.56
CA GLN A 108 -5.60 -10.78 -1.57
C GLN A 108 -5.19 -11.19 -2.97
N ILE A 109 -6.08 -11.89 -3.65
CA ILE A 109 -5.92 -12.24 -5.06
C ILE A 109 -6.09 -10.96 -5.88
N HIS A 110 -5.13 -10.68 -6.76
CA HIS A 110 -5.22 -9.54 -7.67
C HIS A 110 -4.60 -9.81 -9.03
N TYR A 111 -5.08 -9.10 -10.04
CA TYR A 111 -4.60 -9.22 -11.42
C TYR A 111 -4.90 -7.98 -12.24
N TYR A 112 -4.06 -7.66 -13.23
CA TYR A 112 -4.33 -6.53 -14.10
C TYR A 112 -5.37 -6.88 -15.17
N ILE A 113 -6.41 -6.07 -15.26
CA ILE A 113 -7.45 -6.20 -16.31
C ILE A 113 -7.00 -5.41 -17.53
N ASP A 114 -6.62 -4.16 -17.31
CA ASP A 114 -6.10 -3.27 -18.33
C ASP A 114 -4.86 -2.53 -17.83
N LEU A 115 -3.77 -2.63 -18.61
CA LEU A 115 -2.54 -1.91 -18.38
C LEU A 115 -2.33 -0.91 -19.52
N PRO A 116 -2.11 0.37 -19.21
CA PRO A 116 -1.89 1.36 -20.26
C PRO A 116 -0.58 1.10 -21.01
N GLU A 117 -0.50 1.56 -22.27
CA GLU A 117 0.71 1.43 -23.08
C GLU A 117 1.92 2.19 -22.51
N LYS A 118 1.67 3.20 -21.68
CA LYS A 118 2.67 3.98 -20.95
C LYS A 118 2.19 4.20 -19.53
N PHE A 119 2.99 3.74 -18.59
CA PHE A 119 2.79 4.02 -17.17
C PHE A 119 4.11 3.99 -16.42
N THR A 120 4.05 4.59 -15.23
CA THR A 120 5.09 4.57 -14.22
C THR A 120 4.38 4.34 -12.90
N TRP A 121 4.38 3.10 -12.41
CA TRP A 121 3.72 2.75 -11.15
C TRP A 121 4.77 2.35 -10.12
N LEU A 122 4.64 2.89 -8.92
CA LEU A 122 5.49 2.59 -7.78
C LEU A 122 4.84 1.49 -6.96
N TYR A 123 5.64 0.49 -6.58
CA TYR A 123 5.24 -0.59 -5.70
C TYR A 123 6.07 -0.51 -4.43
N VAL A 124 5.39 -0.60 -3.29
CA VAL A 124 6.03 -0.69 -1.98
C VAL A 124 5.39 -1.86 -1.25
N THR A 125 6.15 -2.92 -1.03
CA THR A 125 5.70 -4.07 -0.24
C THR A 125 6.28 -4.00 1.16
N PHE A 126 5.50 -4.37 2.17
CA PHE A 126 5.95 -4.30 3.56
C PHE A 126 5.16 -5.22 4.48
N ASP A 127 5.75 -5.52 5.63
CA ASP A 127 5.12 -6.18 6.76
C ASP A 127 4.65 -5.13 7.77
N LEU A 128 3.43 -5.27 8.29
CA LEU A 128 2.91 -4.42 9.36
C LEU A 128 2.22 -5.30 10.39
N GLU A 129 2.42 -5.01 11.67
CA GLU A 129 1.86 -5.78 12.79
C GLU A 129 1.17 -4.85 13.79
N GLY A 130 0.34 -5.46 14.65
CA GLY A 130 -0.29 -4.74 15.77
C GLY A 130 -1.46 -3.83 15.38
N PRO A 131 -1.82 -2.89 16.29
CA PRO A 131 -3.00 -2.03 16.15
C PRO A 131 -2.98 -1.13 14.91
N ALA A 132 -1.80 -0.74 14.42
CA ALA A 132 -1.62 0.09 13.23
C ALA A 132 -2.30 -0.46 11.97
N ARG A 133 -2.55 -1.78 11.91
CA ARG A 133 -3.30 -2.42 10.81
C ARG A 133 -4.72 -1.87 10.64
N GLN A 134 -5.35 -1.43 11.74
CA GLN A 134 -6.75 -0.97 11.71
C GLN A 134 -6.93 0.29 10.87
N ILE A 135 -5.94 1.19 10.85
CA ILE A 135 -5.97 2.41 10.03
C ILE A 135 -5.98 2.05 8.53
N LEU A 136 -5.25 1.00 8.16
CA LEU A 136 -5.17 0.55 6.77
C LEU A 136 -6.48 -0.09 6.27
N GLU A 137 -7.33 -0.64 7.14
CA GLU A 137 -8.61 -1.25 6.74
C GLU A 137 -9.52 -0.29 5.96
N LEU A 138 -9.39 1.02 6.17
CA LEU A 138 -10.09 2.06 5.40
C LEU A 138 -9.76 2.02 3.89
N TRP A 139 -8.69 1.36 3.50
CA TRP A 139 -8.23 1.23 2.11
C TRP A 139 -8.68 -0.08 1.45
N ARG A 140 -9.33 -0.98 2.21
CA ARG A 140 -9.80 -2.26 1.67
C ARG A 140 -10.89 -2.07 0.61
N SER A 141 -11.65 -0.99 0.68
CA SER A 141 -12.73 -0.68 -0.26
C SER A 141 -12.23 -0.04 -1.57
N GLY A 142 -10.97 0.37 -1.66
CA GLY A 142 -10.54 1.15 -2.82
C GLY A 142 -9.28 1.98 -2.66
N GLY A 143 -8.86 2.60 -3.76
CA GLY A 143 -7.77 3.57 -3.74
C GLY A 143 -8.10 4.87 -3.02
N ARG A 144 -7.07 5.68 -2.82
CA ARG A 144 -7.09 7.01 -2.21
C ARG A 144 -6.36 7.98 -3.12
N LYS A 145 -6.90 9.19 -3.29
CA LYS A 145 -6.18 10.25 -4.00
C LYS A 145 -4.99 10.73 -3.19
N MET A 146 -3.86 10.93 -3.84
CA MET A 146 -2.69 11.54 -3.24
C MET A 146 -2.72 13.06 -3.45
N ASN A 147 -2.73 13.81 -2.36
CA ASN A 147 -2.53 15.26 -2.40
C ASN A 147 -1.02 15.61 -2.44
N ASP A 148 -0.71 16.88 -2.66
CA ASP A 148 0.68 17.38 -2.74
C ASP A 148 1.50 17.05 -1.48
N HIS A 149 0.86 17.05 -0.31
CA HIS A 149 1.53 16.73 0.95
C HIS A 149 1.94 15.25 1.02
N ALA A 150 1.03 14.33 0.69
CA ALA A 150 1.32 12.90 0.61
C ALA A 150 2.37 12.59 -0.45
N MET A 151 2.33 13.28 -1.60
CA MET A 151 3.37 13.16 -2.64
C MET A 151 4.75 13.61 -2.14
N SER A 152 4.82 14.72 -1.40
CA SER A 152 6.08 15.18 -0.78
C SER A 152 6.63 14.15 0.22
N LEU A 153 5.78 13.58 1.06
CA LEU A 153 6.17 12.53 2.01
C LEU A 153 6.63 11.26 1.29
N LEU A 154 6.02 10.91 0.15
CA LEU A 154 6.46 9.79 -0.67
C LEU A 154 7.86 10.02 -1.24
N VAL A 155 8.20 11.27 -1.62
CA VAL A 155 9.57 11.63 -2.05
C VAL A 155 10.56 11.51 -0.90
N GLU A 156 10.19 11.94 0.32
CA GLU A 156 11.01 11.75 1.51
C GLU A 156 11.26 10.25 1.77
N PHE A 157 10.21 9.43 1.73
CA PHE A 157 10.33 7.98 1.84
C PHE A 157 11.30 7.39 0.82
N LEU A 158 11.15 7.71 -0.47
CA LEU A 158 12.02 7.19 -1.52
C LEU A 158 13.47 7.63 -1.32
N THR A 159 13.68 8.85 -0.83
CA THR A 159 15.01 9.40 -0.52
C THR A 159 15.69 8.62 0.61
N GLU A 160 14.98 8.33 1.70
CA GLU A 160 15.53 7.54 2.81
C GLU A 160 15.72 6.07 2.42
N PHE A 161 14.81 5.52 1.62
CA PHE A 161 14.91 4.16 1.10
C PHE A 161 16.17 3.97 0.23
N GLN A 162 16.46 4.94 -0.65
CA GLN A 162 17.67 4.92 -1.47
C GLN A 162 18.97 5.02 -0.66
N LYS A 163 18.95 5.65 0.52
CA LYS A 163 20.10 5.69 1.43
C LYS A 163 20.31 4.36 2.17
N GLY A 164 19.33 3.45 2.13
CA GLY A 164 19.34 2.20 2.88
C GLY A 164 19.06 2.38 4.38
N ASP A 165 18.51 3.52 4.80
CA ASP A 165 18.13 3.75 6.20
C ASP A 165 16.74 3.15 6.45
N GLY A 166 16.72 1.90 6.91
CA GLY A 166 15.48 1.16 7.12
C GLY A 166 14.54 1.82 8.15
N LEU A 167 15.08 2.42 9.21
CA LEU A 167 14.26 3.06 10.24
C LEU A 167 13.66 4.37 9.73
N GLN A 168 14.47 5.22 9.10
CA GLN A 168 13.95 6.47 8.53
C GLN A 168 12.98 6.21 7.38
N SER A 169 13.22 5.17 6.58
CA SER A 169 12.27 4.72 5.55
C SER A 169 10.93 4.28 6.15
N SER A 170 10.97 3.52 7.25
CA SER A 170 9.76 3.10 7.97
C SER A 170 8.98 4.29 8.51
N ILE A 171 9.65 5.27 9.13
CA ILE A 171 9.00 6.47 9.67
C ILE A 171 8.41 7.31 8.53
N ALA A 172 9.15 7.52 7.45
CA ALA A 172 8.69 8.29 6.31
C ALA A 172 7.48 7.64 5.62
N LEU A 173 7.48 6.31 5.46
CA LEU A 173 6.34 5.58 4.91
C LEU A 173 5.13 5.60 5.85
N GLY A 174 5.35 5.53 7.16
CA GLY A 174 4.31 5.73 8.17
C GLY A 174 3.58 7.05 8.02
N LYS A 175 4.35 8.15 7.88
CA LYS A 175 3.80 9.49 7.64
C LYS A 175 2.98 9.59 6.35
N VAL A 176 3.36 8.87 5.30
CA VAL A 176 2.55 8.78 4.07
C VAL A 176 1.18 8.20 4.39
N PHE A 177 1.11 7.10 5.14
CA PHE A 177 -0.16 6.48 5.52
C PHE A 177 -1.02 7.39 6.41
N GLU A 178 -0.41 8.06 7.38
CA GLU A 178 -1.10 9.02 8.26
C GLU A 178 -1.67 10.20 7.47
N ALA A 179 -0.87 10.80 6.58
CA ALA A 179 -1.33 11.89 5.71
C ALA A 179 -2.49 11.46 4.79
N MET A 180 -2.58 10.17 4.50
CA MET A 180 -3.58 9.60 3.62
C MET A 180 -4.79 8.98 4.37
N GLU A 181 -4.80 8.95 5.70
CA GLU A 181 -5.95 8.47 6.49
C GLU A 181 -7.23 9.26 6.18
N THR A 182 -7.09 10.57 5.98
CA THR A 182 -8.19 11.48 5.64
C THR A 182 -8.30 11.77 4.15
N ALA A 183 -7.50 11.12 3.31
CA ALA A 183 -7.52 11.34 1.87
C ALA A 183 -8.86 10.95 1.26
N GLU A 184 -9.28 11.72 0.26
CA GLU A 184 -10.48 11.42 -0.52
C GLU A 184 -10.37 10.01 -1.12
N SER A 185 -11.42 9.21 -0.96
CA SER A 185 -11.53 7.93 -1.67
C SER A 185 -11.46 8.16 -3.18
N ALA A 186 -10.66 7.34 -3.86
CA ALA A 186 -10.72 7.22 -5.31
C ALA A 186 -12.14 6.86 -5.73
N GLN A 187 -12.58 7.35 -6.89
CA GLN A 187 -13.88 6.97 -7.45
C GLN A 187 -13.80 5.52 -7.93
N ASN A 188 -14.03 4.57 -7.02
CA ASN A 188 -14.32 3.20 -7.40
C ASN A 188 -15.76 3.15 -7.89
N LYS A 189 -15.98 3.52 -9.16
CA LYS A 189 -17.05 2.85 -9.88
C LYS A 189 -16.56 1.42 -10.08
N ALA A 190 -16.87 0.55 -9.13
CA ALA A 190 -17.03 -0.84 -9.45
C ALA A 190 -18.13 -0.85 -10.52
N GLU A 191 -17.74 -0.94 -11.79
CA GLU A 191 -18.71 -1.39 -12.76
C GLU A 191 -19.14 -2.77 -12.26
N PRO A 192 -20.43 -2.99 -12.01
CA PRO A 192 -20.89 -4.31 -11.64
C PRO A 192 -20.34 -5.27 -12.68
N ASP A 193 -19.73 -6.35 -12.20
CA ASP A 193 -19.27 -7.45 -13.05
C ASP A 193 -20.27 -7.63 -14.18
N THR A 194 -19.78 -7.57 -15.42
CA THR A 194 -20.60 -7.95 -16.58
C THR A 194 -21.34 -9.22 -16.22
N ASP A 195 -22.67 -9.18 -16.35
CA ASP A 195 -23.71 -10.07 -15.78
C ASP A 195 -23.24 -11.52 -15.50
N LEU A 196 -22.47 -12.10 -16.42
CA LEU A 196 -21.88 -13.43 -16.32
C LEU A 196 -20.98 -13.68 -15.09
N VAL A 197 -20.05 -12.78 -14.73
CA VAL A 197 -19.13 -13.03 -13.60
C VAL A 197 -19.88 -12.92 -12.27
N ALA A 198 -20.84 -11.99 -12.18
CA ALA A 198 -21.75 -11.90 -11.04
C ALA A 198 -22.65 -13.15 -10.93
N GLN A 199 -23.15 -13.66 -12.07
CA GLN A 199 -23.94 -14.89 -12.13
C GLN A 199 -23.12 -16.12 -11.73
N ILE A 200 -21.87 -16.24 -12.18
CA ILE A 200 -20.95 -17.33 -11.77
C ILE A 200 -20.70 -17.26 -10.26
N LYS A 201 -20.39 -16.07 -9.72
CA LYS A 201 -20.16 -15.87 -8.29
C LYS A 201 -21.37 -16.25 -7.46
N LYS A 202 -22.56 -15.79 -7.85
CA LYS A 202 -23.81 -16.12 -7.18
C LYS A 202 -24.07 -17.63 -7.21
N TYR A 203 -23.90 -18.26 -8.38
CA TYR A 203 -24.10 -19.69 -8.54
C TYR A 203 -23.13 -20.51 -7.68
N VAL A 204 -21.84 -20.18 -7.68
CA VAL A 204 -20.84 -20.86 -6.83
C VAL A 204 -21.22 -20.74 -5.36
N MET A 205 -21.63 -19.56 -4.90
CA MET A 205 -21.99 -19.32 -3.50
C MET A 205 -23.28 -20.05 -3.07
N GLU A 206 -24.25 -20.19 -3.96
CA GLU A 206 -25.52 -20.87 -3.69
C GLU A 206 -25.40 -22.40 -3.81
N ASN A 207 -24.34 -22.92 -4.45
CA ASN A 207 -24.18 -24.33 -4.80
C ASN A 207 -22.80 -24.87 -4.38
N LEU A 208 -22.27 -24.44 -3.22
CA LEU A 208 -20.94 -24.82 -2.71
C LEU A 208 -20.74 -26.33 -2.51
N GLU A 209 -21.82 -27.10 -2.37
CA GLU A 209 -21.79 -28.55 -2.19
C GLU A 209 -21.94 -29.34 -3.52
N ASP A 210 -22.17 -28.64 -4.63
CA ASP A 210 -22.38 -29.24 -5.95
C ASP A 210 -21.11 -29.27 -6.82
N ASP A 211 -21.21 -29.85 -8.02
CA ASP A 211 -20.12 -29.91 -8.99
C ASP A 211 -19.83 -28.51 -9.58
N LEU A 212 -18.70 -27.93 -9.17
CA LEU A 212 -18.21 -26.62 -9.62
C LEU A 212 -17.16 -26.72 -10.74
N ALA A 213 -17.05 -27.86 -11.42
CA ALA A 213 -16.15 -28.00 -12.57
C ALA A 213 -16.54 -27.05 -13.73
N MET A 214 -15.57 -26.64 -14.55
CA MET A 214 -15.78 -25.72 -15.68
C MET A 214 -16.95 -26.10 -16.60
N PRO A 215 -17.16 -27.38 -16.98
CA PRO A 215 -18.31 -27.77 -17.80
C PRO A 215 -19.67 -27.61 -17.09
N ALA A 216 -19.71 -27.71 -15.77
CA ALA A 216 -20.92 -27.51 -14.98
C ALA A 216 -21.24 -26.01 -14.88
N LEU A 217 -20.23 -25.18 -14.63
CA LEU A 217 -20.36 -23.73 -14.62
C LEU A 217 -20.76 -23.17 -15.99
N SER A 218 -20.11 -23.58 -17.08
CA SER A 218 -20.45 -23.12 -18.43
C SER A 218 -21.90 -23.46 -18.80
N ARG A 219 -22.37 -24.67 -18.44
CA ARG A 219 -23.79 -25.07 -18.61
C ARG A 219 -24.74 -24.24 -17.76
N ALA A 220 -24.43 -24.02 -16.48
CA ALA A 220 -25.25 -23.24 -15.58
C ALA A 220 -25.42 -21.79 -16.06
N MET A 221 -24.38 -21.25 -16.69
CA MET A 221 -24.34 -19.87 -17.17
C MET A 221 -24.81 -19.70 -18.62
N GLY A 222 -25.14 -20.79 -19.32
CA GLY A 222 -25.59 -20.74 -20.72
C GLY A 222 -24.51 -20.28 -21.71
N VAL A 223 -23.23 -20.51 -21.39
CA VAL A 223 -22.08 -20.15 -22.22
C VAL A 223 -21.32 -21.40 -22.67
N SER A 224 -20.64 -21.32 -23.81
CA SER A 224 -19.74 -22.39 -24.24
C SER A 224 -18.46 -22.37 -23.40
N GLU A 225 -17.90 -23.55 -23.16
CA GLU A 225 -16.58 -23.72 -22.54
C GLU A 225 -15.45 -23.13 -23.41
#